data_AF-A0A535BHJ9-F1
#
_entry.id   AF-A0A535BHJ9-F1
#
_cell.length_a   1.000
_cell.length_b   1.000
_cell.length_c   1.000
_cell.angle_alpha   90.00
_cell.angle_beta   90.00
_cell.angle_gamma   90.00
#
_symmetry.space_group_name_H-M   'P 1'
#
loop_
_entity.id
_entity.type
_entity.pdbx_description
1 polymer ?
#
loop_
_entity_poly.entity_id
_entity_poly.type
_entity_poly.pdbx_seq_one_letter_code
_entity_poly.pdbx_strand_id
1 'polypeptide(L)'
;IKKTPARLYSQVRRNGLIAINLTEGDELNWVKLSAGSDELIIATTDGKAVRFSEKQVRPMGRDTTGVRGITLRKDALVAGFDIVRKDAHLLVVSERGYGKLTPLEEYPAHSRGGQGVYTMAVTERTGPLVGMRVVVNPEEEQLIVISEGGQVIRTPIENIRVAGRQTQGVIIMRLDEGDTVATIAGVGGTEEAEE
;
A
#
# COMPACT_ATOMS: atom_id res chain seq x y z
N ILE A 1 0.13 -7.47 11.05
CA ILE A 1 -0.41 -6.12 11.37
C ILE A 1 -0.53 -5.97 12.87
N LYS A 2 -0.22 -4.79 13.42
CA LYS A 2 -0.39 -4.49 14.84
C LYS A 2 -0.94 -3.09 15.04
N LYS A 3 -1.78 -2.92 16.07
CA LYS A 3 -2.24 -1.61 16.55
C LYS A 3 -1.71 -1.35 17.95
N THR A 4 -1.10 -0.19 18.16
CA THR A 4 -0.52 0.21 19.45
C THR A 4 -0.96 1.64 19.77
N PRO A 5 -1.46 1.94 20.99
CA PRO A 5 -1.83 3.30 21.35
C PRO A 5 -0.65 4.27 21.22
N ALA A 6 -0.85 5.40 20.52
CA ALA A 6 0.22 6.37 20.24
C ALA A 6 0.91 6.91 21.50
N ARG A 7 0.18 7.05 22.62
CA ARG A 7 0.72 7.47 23.92
C ARG A 7 1.86 6.58 24.44
N LEU A 8 2.00 5.35 23.96
CA LEU A 8 3.13 4.48 24.33
C LEU A 8 4.45 4.89 23.65
N TYR A 9 4.42 5.84 22.72
CA TYR A 9 5.58 6.41 22.05
C TYR A 9 5.90 7.85 22.47
N SER A 10 5.25 8.38 23.51
CA SER A 10 5.43 9.77 23.96
C SER A 10 6.83 10.08 24.50
N GLN A 11 7.58 9.07 24.96
CA GLN A 11 8.92 9.22 25.53
C GLN A 11 9.92 8.34 24.79
N VAL A 12 10.41 8.85 23.64
CA VAL A 12 11.44 8.19 22.83
C VAL A 12 12.81 8.44 23.45
N ARG A 13 13.60 7.36 23.61
CA ARG A 13 14.98 7.42 24.13
C ARG A 13 15.96 7.56 22.96
N ARG A 14 17.21 7.99 23.22
CA ARG A 14 18.27 8.08 22.19
C ARG A 14 18.53 6.75 21.47
N ASN A 15 18.39 5.62 22.16
CA ASN A 15 18.56 4.28 21.60
C ASN A 15 17.27 3.72 20.96
N GLY A 16 16.26 4.56 20.77
CA GLY A 16 14.97 4.16 20.20
C GLY A 16 14.07 3.40 21.18
N LEU A 17 12.96 2.91 20.65
CA LEU A 17 11.99 2.09 21.36
C LEU A 17 11.62 0.91 20.45
N ILE A 18 11.44 -0.26 21.04
CA ILE A 18 10.79 -1.37 20.35
C ILE A 18 9.39 -0.91 19.94
N ALA A 19 9.04 -1.09 18.66
CA ALA A 19 7.74 -0.74 18.12
C ALA A 19 6.90 -1.99 17.78
N ILE A 20 7.54 -3.09 17.40
CA ILE A 20 6.94 -4.38 17.07
C ILE A 20 7.99 -5.48 17.16
N ASN A 21 7.60 -6.68 17.57
CA ASN A 21 8.46 -7.86 17.46
C ASN A 21 8.26 -8.47 16.07
N LEU A 22 9.33 -8.58 15.30
CA LEU A 22 9.33 -9.23 13.99
C LEU A 22 9.87 -10.64 14.13
N THR A 23 9.28 -11.58 13.39
CA THR A 23 9.85 -12.92 13.22
C THR A 23 11.02 -12.84 12.24
N GLU A 24 11.89 -13.85 12.25
CA GLU A 24 12.99 -13.93 11.29
C GLU A 24 12.48 -13.83 9.85
N GLY A 25 13.09 -12.95 9.05
CA GLY A 25 12.71 -12.66 7.67
C GLY A 25 11.49 -11.75 7.49
N ASP A 26 10.86 -11.24 8.56
CA ASP A 26 9.78 -10.25 8.48
C ASP A 26 10.31 -8.82 8.66
N GLU A 27 9.68 -7.87 8.00
CA GLU A 27 10.13 -6.47 7.94
C GLU A 27 8.96 -5.50 8.10
N LEU A 28 9.17 -4.44 8.89
CA LEU A 28 8.21 -3.36 9.03
C LEU A 28 8.33 -2.37 7.87
N ASN A 29 7.39 -2.44 6.93
CA ASN A 29 7.39 -1.58 5.74
C ASN A 29 6.49 -0.34 5.86
N TRP A 30 5.37 -0.43 6.58
CA TRP A 30 4.41 0.68 6.68
C TRP A 30 3.90 0.90 8.10
N VAL A 31 3.79 2.18 8.47
CA VAL A 31 3.18 2.64 9.72
C VAL A 31 2.22 3.77 9.38
N LYS A 32 1.01 3.73 9.94
CA LYS A 32 -0.03 4.77 9.76
C LYS A 32 -0.62 5.11 11.12
N LEU A 33 -0.91 6.40 11.34
CA LEU A 33 -1.70 6.85 12.48
C LEU A 33 -3.19 6.69 12.12
N SER A 34 -3.92 5.97 12.96
CA SER A 34 -5.37 5.78 12.82
C SER A 34 -6.13 6.40 13.99
N ALA A 35 -7.38 6.76 13.75
CA ALA A 35 -8.29 7.36 14.74
C ALA A 35 -8.96 6.31 15.66
N GLY A 36 -8.77 5.01 15.41
CA GLY A 36 -9.42 3.92 16.16
C GLY A 36 -10.73 3.42 15.54
N SER A 37 -11.28 4.15 14.56
CA SER A 37 -12.50 3.82 13.81
C SER A 37 -12.27 3.66 12.31
N ASP A 38 -11.03 3.72 11.83
CA ASP A 38 -10.71 3.64 10.42
C ASP A 38 -10.93 2.23 9.83
N GLU A 39 -11.03 2.18 8.52
CA GLU A 39 -10.84 0.95 7.76
C GLU A 39 -9.46 0.92 7.12
N LEU A 40 -8.90 -0.26 7.02
CA LEU A 40 -7.56 -0.51 6.53
C LEU A 40 -7.65 -1.31 5.24
N ILE A 41 -6.72 -1.07 4.32
CA ILE A 41 -6.56 -1.87 3.11
C ILE A 41 -5.12 -2.37 3.02
N ILE A 42 -4.96 -3.65 2.70
CA ILE A 42 -3.67 -4.31 2.47
C ILE A 42 -3.72 -4.90 1.07
N ALA A 43 -2.70 -4.66 0.25
CA ALA A 43 -2.51 -5.33 -1.03
C ALA A 43 -1.29 -6.27 -1.00
N THR A 44 -1.29 -7.30 -1.84
CA THR A 44 -0.25 -8.32 -1.91
C THR A 44 0.38 -8.38 -3.31
N THR A 45 1.60 -8.91 -3.38
CA THR A 45 2.36 -9.00 -4.64
C THR A 45 1.64 -9.85 -5.70
N ASP A 46 0.81 -10.82 -5.30
CA ASP A 46 0.00 -11.66 -6.20
C ASP A 46 -1.34 -11.03 -6.64
N GLY A 47 -1.53 -9.73 -6.41
CA GLY A 47 -2.70 -9.00 -6.90
C GLY A 47 -3.97 -9.23 -6.10
N LYS A 48 -3.85 -9.51 -4.79
CA LYS A 48 -4.99 -9.49 -3.86
C LYS A 48 -5.01 -8.22 -3.02
N ALA A 49 -6.18 -7.87 -2.53
CA ALA A 49 -6.35 -6.86 -1.50
C ALA A 49 -7.44 -7.25 -0.49
N VAL A 50 -7.24 -6.92 0.78
CA VAL A 50 -8.27 -7.05 1.82
C VAL A 50 -8.53 -5.70 2.46
N ARG A 51 -9.81 -5.33 2.56
CA ARG A 51 -10.29 -4.17 3.30
C ARG A 51 -11.01 -4.64 4.55
N PHE A 52 -10.69 -4.08 5.71
CA PHE A 52 -11.36 -4.43 6.97
C PHE A 52 -11.30 -3.30 7.99
N SER A 53 -12.26 -3.26 8.92
CA SER A 53 -12.25 -2.28 10.01
C SER A 53 -11.11 -2.54 11.00
N GLU A 54 -10.39 -1.50 11.40
CA GLU A 54 -9.33 -1.60 12.40
C GLU A 54 -9.83 -2.04 13.79
N LYS A 55 -11.15 -1.97 14.03
CA LYS A 55 -11.79 -2.46 15.27
C LYS A 55 -11.59 -3.98 15.45
N GLN A 56 -11.33 -4.72 14.37
CA GLN A 56 -10.97 -6.14 14.40
C GLN A 56 -9.53 -6.41 14.89
N VAL A 57 -8.76 -5.34 15.14
CA VAL A 57 -7.41 -5.40 15.71
C VAL A 57 -7.47 -4.74 17.08
N ARG A 58 -7.37 -5.54 18.14
CA ARG A 58 -7.27 -5.00 19.50
C ARG A 58 -5.97 -4.21 19.67
N PRO A 59 -5.97 -3.10 20.45
CA PRO A 59 -4.74 -2.44 20.84
C PRO A 59 -3.82 -3.39 21.63
N MET A 60 -2.51 -3.31 21.39
CA MET A 60 -1.51 -4.15 22.03
C MET A 60 -0.30 -3.33 22.49
N GLY A 61 0.53 -3.94 23.35
CA GLY A 61 1.84 -3.42 23.74
C GLY A 61 2.83 -3.31 22.58
N ARG A 62 3.90 -2.56 22.82
CA ARG A 62 4.96 -2.30 21.83
C ARG A 62 5.79 -3.53 21.52
N ASP A 63 6.08 -4.33 22.53
CA ASP A 63 6.87 -5.57 22.55
C ASP A 63 6.04 -6.81 22.18
N THR A 64 5.09 -6.65 21.26
CA THR A 64 4.25 -7.75 20.75
C THR A 64 4.30 -7.81 19.23
N THR A 65 4.01 -8.99 18.67
CA THR A 65 4.06 -9.28 17.21
C THR A 65 2.82 -8.80 16.46
N GLY A 66 1.66 -8.76 17.11
CA GLY A 66 0.39 -8.38 16.47
C GLY A 66 -0.43 -9.57 15.99
N VAL A 67 -1.22 -9.37 14.94
CA VAL A 67 -2.18 -10.34 14.38
C VAL A 67 -2.09 -10.38 12.86
N ARG A 68 -2.63 -11.45 12.25
CA ARG A 68 -2.61 -11.64 10.78
C ARG A 68 -3.46 -10.60 10.05
N GLY A 69 -2.92 -9.77 9.16
CA GLY A 69 -3.73 -8.80 8.40
C GLY A 69 -4.50 -9.43 7.24
N ILE A 70 -3.78 -10.21 6.44
CA ILE A 70 -4.23 -10.92 5.25
C ILE A 70 -3.61 -12.32 5.27
N THR A 71 -4.28 -13.31 4.68
CA THR A 71 -3.67 -14.61 4.42
C THR A 71 -2.94 -14.55 3.08
N LEU A 72 -1.61 -14.68 3.12
CA LEU A 72 -0.75 -14.70 1.95
C LEU A 72 -0.80 -16.08 1.27
N ARG A 73 -0.73 -16.10 -0.05
CA ARG A 73 -0.55 -17.34 -0.83
C ARG A 73 0.94 -17.60 -1.00
N LYS A 74 1.40 -18.76 -0.52
CA LYS A 74 2.78 -19.26 -0.61
C LYS A 74 3.86 -18.17 -0.59
N ASP A 75 4.28 -17.69 -1.77
CA ASP A 75 5.42 -16.78 -1.95
C ASP A 75 5.01 -15.30 -2.07
N ALA A 76 3.72 -14.99 -1.95
CA ALA A 76 3.21 -13.63 -1.97
C ALA A 76 3.62 -12.87 -0.70
N LEU A 77 4.00 -11.60 -0.87
CA LEU A 77 4.31 -10.66 0.19
C LEU A 77 3.24 -9.57 0.25
N VAL A 78 3.27 -8.75 1.30
CA VAL A 78 2.48 -7.52 1.33
C VAL A 78 3.16 -6.50 0.43
N ALA A 79 2.43 -5.98 -0.57
CA ALA A 79 2.88 -4.94 -1.49
C ALA A 79 2.47 -3.53 -1.04
N GLY A 80 1.56 -3.43 -0.06
CA GLY A 80 1.32 -2.17 0.63
C GLY A 80 0.18 -2.21 1.63
N PHE A 81 0.10 -1.11 2.38
CA PHE A 81 -0.85 -0.91 3.46
C PHE A 81 -1.24 0.57 3.54
N ASP A 82 -2.53 0.84 3.63
CA ASP A 82 -3.02 2.20 3.84
C ASP A 82 -4.35 2.24 4.60
N ILE A 83 -4.73 3.46 4.99
CA ILE A 83 -6.02 3.74 5.58
C ILE A 83 -7.00 4.14 4.46
N VAL A 84 -8.18 3.53 4.47
CA VAL A 84 -9.26 3.83 3.55
C VAL A 84 -9.78 5.25 3.81
N ARG A 85 -10.04 5.97 2.72
CA ARG A 85 -10.68 7.29 2.73
C ARG A 85 -11.95 7.23 1.88
N LYS A 86 -12.93 8.05 2.25
CA LYS A 86 -14.18 8.18 1.49
C LYS A 86 -13.87 8.80 0.13
N ASP A 87 -14.59 8.38 -0.91
CA ASP A 87 -14.48 8.92 -2.28
C ASP A 87 -13.06 8.84 -2.91
N ALA A 88 -12.17 8.03 -2.31
CA ALA A 88 -10.79 7.88 -2.74
C ALA A 88 -10.58 6.63 -3.63
N HIS A 89 -9.41 6.57 -4.27
CA HIS A 89 -9.01 5.50 -5.17
C HIS A 89 -7.84 4.70 -4.58
N LEU A 90 -7.79 3.40 -4.90
CA LEU A 90 -6.59 2.59 -4.71
C LEU A 90 -5.75 2.65 -5.99
N LEU A 91 -4.60 3.29 -5.91
CA LEU A 91 -3.53 3.19 -6.90
C LEU A 91 -2.75 1.91 -6.65
N VAL A 92 -2.54 1.11 -7.69
CA VAL A 92 -1.62 -0.03 -7.66
C VAL A 92 -0.65 0.05 -8.83
N VAL A 93 0.60 -0.34 -8.60
CA VAL A 93 1.65 -0.43 -9.62
C VAL A 93 2.34 -1.79 -9.51
N SER A 94 2.65 -2.36 -10.67
CA SER A 94 3.31 -3.65 -10.82
C SER A 94 4.75 -3.50 -11.31
N GLU A 95 5.52 -4.55 -11.11
CA GLU A 95 6.95 -4.67 -11.41
C GLU A 95 7.28 -4.31 -12.86
N ARG A 96 6.41 -4.64 -13.83
CA ARG A 96 6.64 -4.32 -15.26
C ARG A 96 6.03 -2.99 -15.68
N GLY A 97 5.85 -2.06 -14.74
CA GLY A 97 5.43 -0.69 -15.03
C GLY A 97 3.95 -0.52 -15.36
N TYR A 98 3.11 -1.54 -15.14
CA TYR A 98 1.65 -1.39 -15.28
C TYR A 98 1.04 -0.87 -13.98
N GLY A 99 0.02 -0.04 -14.08
CA GLY A 99 -0.78 0.36 -12.94
C GLY A 99 -2.14 0.92 -13.32
N LYS A 100 -2.94 1.22 -12.30
CA LYS A 100 -4.30 1.73 -12.43
C LYS A 100 -4.80 2.33 -11.13
N LEU A 101 -5.85 3.13 -11.25
CA LEU A 101 -6.71 3.54 -10.15
C LEU A 101 -7.96 2.67 -10.12
N THR A 102 -8.43 2.34 -8.92
CA THR A 102 -9.72 1.69 -8.74
C THR A 102 -10.45 2.35 -7.57
N PRO A 103 -11.71 2.78 -7.72
CA PRO A 103 -12.48 3.37 -6.62
C PRO A 103 -12.49 2.45 -5.39
N LEU A 104 -12.28 3.00 -4.19
CA LEU A 104 -12.24 2.20 -2.96
C LEU A 104 -13.58 1.52 -2.64
N GLU A 105 -14.68 2.06 -3.16
CA GLU A 105 -16.02 1.44 -3.09
C GLU A 105 -16.10 0.07 -3.77
N GLU A 106 -15.25 -0.21 -4.76
CA GLU A 106 -15.20 -1.54 -5.38
C GLU A 106 -14.65 -2.61 -4.44
N TYR A 107 -13.98 -2.22 -3.35
CA TYR A 107 -13.40 -3.12 -2.37
C TYR A 107 -14.37 -3.32 -1.21
N PRO A 108 -15.10 -4.45 -1.16
CA PRO A 108 -16.00 -4.73 -0.05
C PRO A 108 -15.22 -4.92 1.25
N ALA A 109 -15.82 -4.48 2.36
CA ALA A 109 -15.29 -4.78 3.68
C ALA A 109 -15.43 -6.28 3.98
N HIS A 110 -14.34 -6.90 4.42
CA HIS A 110 -14.25 -8.30 4.79
C HIS A 110 -13.70 -8.47 6.21
N SER A 111 -13.65 -9.72 6.68
CA SER A 111 -12.94 -10.06 7.91
C SER A 111 -11.43 -10.03 7.68
N ARG A 112 -10.70 -9.50 8.66
CA ARG A 112 -9.23 -9.55 8.70
C ARG A 112 -8.76 -11.00 8.62
N GLY A 113 -7.65 -11.23 7.94
CA GLY A 113 -7.02 -12.54 7.83
C GLY A 113 -7.63 -13.44 6.75
N GLY A 114 -8.63 -12.96 6.00
CA GLY A 114 -9.06 -13.60 4.76
C GLY A 114 -8.00 -13.49 3.65
N GLN A 115 -8.24 -14.14 2.50
CA GLN A 115 -7.38 -14.04 1.32
C GLN A 115 -7.57 -12.73 0.53
N GLY A 116 -8.60 -11.95 0.87
CA GLY A 116 -8.97 -10.75 0.13
C GLY A 116 -9.60 -11.07 -1.23
N VAL A 117 -9.79 -10.01 -2.00
CA VAL A 117 -10.35 -10.04 -3.36
C VAL A 117 -9.25 -9.68 -4.37
N TYR A 118 -9.45 -9.99 -5.65
CA TYR A 118 -8.54 -9.50 -6.69
C TYR A 118 -8.51 -7.97 -6.70
N THR A 119 -7.32 -7.40 -6.88
CA THR A 119 -7.06 -5.95 -7.03
C THR A 119 -6.34 -5.62 -8.34
N MET A 120 -5.63 -6.58 -8.93
CA MET A 120 -5.05 -6.51 -10.27
C MET A 120 -4.92 -7.93 -10.81
N ALA A 121 -5.11 -8.11 -12.13
CA ALA A 121 -4.77 -9.36 -12.78
C ALA A 121 -3.25 -9.45 -12.98
N VAL A 122 -2.56 -10.07 -12.02
CA VAL A 122 -1.13 -10.35 -12.12
C VAL A 122 -0.89 -11.46 -13.13
N THR A 123 -0.06 -11.17 -14.12
CA THR A 123 0.32 -12.07 -15.21
C THR A 123 1.82 -11.94 -15.47
N GLU A 124 2.40 -12.83 -16.27
CA GLU A 124 3.79 -12.65 -16.71
C GLU A 124 4.01 -11.26 -17.30
N ARG A 125 3.07 -10.74 -18.10
CA ARG A 125 3.20 -9.41 -18.72
C ARG A 125 3.26 -8.25 -17.72
N THR A 126 2.55 -8.33 -16.60
CA THR A 126 2.50 -7.25 -15.61
C THR A 126 3.57 -7.41 -14.53
N GLY A 127 3.95 -8.64 -14.23
CA GLY A 127 4.70 -8.97 -13.03
C GLY A 127 3.88 -8.75 -11.74
N PRO A 128 4.48 -9.05 -10.57
CA PRO A 128 3.87 -8.85 -9.26
C PRO A 128 3.58 -7.37 -8.97
N LEU A 129 2.70 -7.09 -8.00
CA LEU A 129 2.54 -5.74 -7.46
C LEU A 129 3.78 -5.33 -6.68
N VAL A 130 4.26 -4.11 -6.90
CA VAL A 130 5.39 -3.50 -6.19
C VAL A 130 4.96 -2.42 -5.21
N GLY A 131 3.78 -1.83 -5.41
CA GLY A 131 3.30 -0.78 -4.53
C GLY A 131 1.81 -0.52 -4.64
N MET A 132 1.25 0.04 -3.58
CA MET A 132 -0.10 0.58 -3.56
C MET A 132 -0.18 1.87 -2.74
N ARG A 133 -1.16 2.73 -3.05
CA ARG A 133 -1.47 3.93 -2.27
C ARG A 133 -2.95 4.25 -2.34
N VAL A 134 -3.53 4.74 -1.24
CA VAL A 134 -4.84 5.40 -1.28
C VAL A 134 -4.65 6.85 -1.71
N VAL A 135 -5.32 7.24 -2.78
CA VAL A 135 -5.26 8.58 -3.39
C VAL A 135 -6.61 9.26 -3.20
N VAL A 136 -6.63 10.45 -2.59
CA VAL A 136 -7.87 11.17 -2.28
C VAL A 136 -8.19 12.17 -3.39
N ASN A 137 -7.18 12.95 -3.82
CA ASN A 137 -7.33 14.00 -4.83
C ASN A 137 -6.35 13.72 -6.00
N PRO A 138 -6.70 12.81 -6.95
CA PRO A 138 -5.85 12.47 -8.10
C PRO A 138 -5.29 13.67 -8.88
N GLU A 139 -6.03 14.77 -8.94
CA GLU A 139 -5.71 16.02 -9.63
C GLU A 139 -4.64 16.87 -8.93
N GLU A 140 -4.45 16.69 -7.62
CA GLU A 140 -3.45 17.41 -6.82
C GLU A 140 -2.17 16.60 -6.58
N GLU A 141 -2.16 15.33 -7.02
CA GLU A 141 -1.11 14.38 -6.68
C GLU A 141 -0.38 13.86 -7.93
N GLN A 142 0.92 13.66 -7.78
CA GLN A 142 1.77 13.03 -8.78
C GLN A 142 2.33 11.71 -8.25
N LEU A 143 2.51 10.76 -9.17
CA LEU A 143 3.18 9.50 -8.95
C LEU A 143 4.60 9.62 -9.49
N ILE A 144 5.58 9.30 -8.65
CA ILE A 144 6.95 9.02 -9.09
C ILE A 144 7.12 7.50 -9.11
N VAL A 145 7.59 6.96 -10.22
CA VAL A 145 7.96 5.54 -10.37
C VAL A 145 9.45 5.48 -10.67
N ILE A 146 10.16 4.63 -9.93
CA ILE A 146 11.62 4.47 -10.02
C ILE A 146 11.91 3.02 -10.38
N SER A 147 12.72 2.79 -11.42
CA SER A 147 13.18 1.46 -11.80
C SER A 147 14.49 1.07 -11.10
N GLU A 148 14.81 -0.23 -11.08
CA GLU A 148 16.09 -0.72 -10.58
C GLU A 148 17.27 -0.22 -11.43
N GLY A 149 17.05 -0.04 -12.73
CA GLY A 149 17.99 0.59 -13.67
C GLY A 149 18.15 2.11 -13.48
N GLY A 150 17.44 2.72 -12.54
CA GLY A 150 17.55 4.14 -12.20
C GLY A 150 16.75 5.09 -13.10
N GLN A 151 15.85 4.57 -13.95
CA GLN A 151 14.89 5.40 -14.66
C GLN A 151 13.87 5.97 -13.67
N VAL A 152 13.57 7.26 -13.79
CA VAL A 152 12.57 7.94 -12.95
C VAL A 152 11.54 8.59 -13.86
N ILE A 153 10.26 8.25 -13.66
CA ILE A 153 9.15 8.89 -14.35
C ILE A 153 8.21 9.55 -13.34
N ARG A 154 7.72 10.73 -13.69
CA ARG A 154 6.74 11.48 -12.92
C ARG A 154 5.45 11.59 -13.74
N THR A 155 4.32 11.18 -13.17
CA THR A 155 3.03 11.10 -13.85
C THR A 155 1.94 11.72 -12.98
N PRO A 156 1.18 12.72 -13.46
CA PRO A 156 -0.02 13.20 -12.75
C PRO A 156 -0.98 12.03 -12.52
N ILE A 157 -1.50 11.87 -11.30
CA ILE A 157 -2.30 10.69 -10.96
C ILE A 157 -3.66 10.71 -11.65
N GLU A 158 -4.24 11.89 -11.87
CA GLU A 158 -5.45 12.07 -12.69
C GLU A 158 -5.35 11.47 -14.10
N ASN A 159 -4.14 11.37 -14.67
CA ASN A 159 -3.91 10.78 -16.00
C ASN A 159 -3.82 9.24 -15.96
N ILE A 160 -3.75 8.64 -14.78
CA ILE A 160 -3.71 7.18 -14.62
C ILE A 160 -5.13 6.64 -14.79
N ARG A 161 -5.26 5.61 -15.63
CA ARG A 161 -6.56 5.02 -15.95
C ARG A 161 -7.29 4.52 -14.70
N VAL A 162 -8.54 4.96 -14.54
CA VAL A 162 -9.51 4.35 -13.64
C VAL A 162 -10.07 3.08 -14.29
N ALA A 163 -9.95 1.96 -13.59
CA ALA A 163 -10.42 0.66 -14.06
C ALA A 163 -10.79 -0.25 -12.90
N GLY A 164 -11.68 -1.21 -13.17
CA GLY A 164 -12.14 -2.16 -12.16
C GLY A 164 -11.04 -3.05 -11.61
N ARG A 165 -11.36 -3.71 -10.49
CA ARG A 165 -10.41 -4.53 -9.71
C ARG A 165 -9.69 -5.64 -10.49
N GLN A 166 -10.38 -6.41 -11.33
CA GLN A 166 -9.80 -7.58 -12.02
C GLN A 166 -9.08 -7.26 -13.34
N THR A 167 -8.78 -5.98 -13.60
CA THR A 167 -8.07 -5.57 -14.81
C THR A 167 -6.55 -5.58 -14.61
N GLN A 168 -5.81 -5.57 -15.72
CA GLN A 168 -4.34 -5.45 -15.71
C GLN A 168 -3.85 -4.00 -15.62
N GLY A 169 -4.72 -3.00 -15.73
CA GLY A 169 -4.31 -1.60 -15.82
C GLY A 169 -3.63 -1.25 -17.15
N VAL A 170 -2.90 -0.14 -17.14
CA VAL A 170 -2.19 0.44 -18.30
C VAL A 170 -0.72 0.64 -17.97
N ILE A 171 0.10 0.82 -19.01
CA ILE A 171 1.52 1.13 -18.83
C ILE A 171 1.64 2.55 -18.27
N ILE A 172 2.22 2.66 -17.08
CA ILE A 172 2.64 3.92 -16.46
C ILE A 172 4.08 4.23 -16.84
N MET A 173 4.95 3.20 -16.83
CA MET A 173 6.37 3.30 -17.13
C MET A 173 6.76 2.26 -18.17
N ARG A 174 7.42 2.70 -19.25
CA ARG A 174 8.04 1.80 -20.22
C ARG A 174 9.46 1.51 -19.77
N LEU A 175 9.69 0.30 -19.32
CA LEU A 175 10.99 -0.17 -18.85
C LEU A 175 11.84 -0.65 -20.01
N ASP A 176 13.16 -0.53 -19.86
CA ASP A 176 14.13 -1.14 -20.75
C ASP A 176 14.14 -2.67 -20.57
N GLU A 177 14.75 -3.38 -21.52
CA GLU A 177 14.83 -4.84 -21.47
C GLU A 177 15.59 -5.30 -20.22
N GLY A 178 14.93 -6.13 -19.40
CA GLY A 178 15.49 -6.64 -18.14
C GLY A 178 15.34 -5.72 -16.93
N ASP A 179 14.80 -4.49 -17.10
CA ASP A 179 14.55 -3.56 -16.00
C ASP A 179 13.17 -3.78 -15.35
N THR A 180 13.03 -3.39 -14.10
CA THR A 180 11.83 -3.57 -13.27
C THR A 180 11.58 -2.32 -12.41
N VAL A 181 10.33 -2.08 -12.02
CA VAL A 181 10.00 -1.04 -11.05
C VAL A 181 10.51 -1.46 -9.68
N ALA A 182 11.39 -0.65 -9.09
CA ALA A 182 11.90 -0.84 -7.74
C ALA A 182 10.93 -0.27 -6.69
N THR A 183 10.38 0.92 -6.92
CA THR A 183 9.52 1.60 -5.94
C THR A 183 8.64 2.66 -6.56
N ILE A 184 7.63 3.10 -5.79
CA ILE A 184 6.75 4.21 -6.11
C ILE A 184 6.70 5.21 -4.96
N ALA A 185 6.54 6.48 -5.29
CA ALA A 185 6.31 7.55 -4.32
C ALA A 185 5.16 8.46 -4.76
N GLY A 186 4.39 8.93 -3.79
CA GLY A 186 3.42 9.98 -3.99
C GLY A 186 4.01 11.34 -3.67
N VAL A 187 3.78 12.30 -4.54
CA VAL A 187 4.12 13.71 -4.30
C VAL A 187 2.85 14.52 -4.52
N GLY A 188 2.24 14.99 -3.43
CA GLY A 188 1.20 16.01 -3.52
C GLY A 188 1.80 17.33 -3.99
N GLY A 189 0.99 18.19 -4.61
CA GLY A 189 1.29 19.62 -4.63
C GLY A 189 1.53 20.06 -3.20
N THR A 190 2.77 20.42 -2.88
CA THR A 190 3.14 21.00 -1.59
C THR A 190 2.17 22.13 -1.28
N GLU A 191 1.49 22.07 -0.13
CA GLU A 191 1.35 23.30 0.65
C GLU A 191 2.78 23.79 0.81
N GLU A 192 3.08 24.94 0.20
CA GLU A 192 4.35 25.63 0.38
C GLU A 192 4.63 25.66 1.88
N ALA A 193 5.80 25.18 2.28
CA ALA A 193 6.30 25.46 3.60
C ALA A 193 6.48 26.98 3.67
N GLU A 194 5.47 27.69 4.20
CA GLU A 194 5.62 29.09 4.60
C GLU A 194 6.74 29.12 5.65
N GLU A 195 7.81 29.86 5.33
CA GLU A 195 8.95 30.15 6.21
C GLU A 195 8.54 30.86 7.50
#